data_AF-A0AAJ1UH93-F1
#
_entry.id   AF-A0AAJ1UH93-F1
#
_cell.length_a   1.000
_cell.length_b   1.000
_cell.length_c   1.000
_cell.angle_alpha   90.00
_cell.angle_beta   90.00
_cell.angle_gamma   90.00
#
_symmetry.space_group_name_H-M   'P 1'
#
loop_
_entity.id
_entity.type
_entity.pdbx_description
1 polymer ?
#
loop_
_entity_poly.entity_id
_entity_poly.type
_entity_poly.pdbx_seq_one_letter_code
_entity_poly.pdbx_strand_id
1 'polypeptide(L)'
;MNGKHRTWAFALLVAAAIAVQGCGQETAPAPNGAQPSPSSGAAAPPAYAAITVRHKLGVTVIDRQPERVVALDMNEVDFLDLLGVPVAGMPKDFVP
;
A
#
# COMPACT_ATOMS: atom_id res chain seq x y z
N MET A 1 -12.40 -49.80 -1.60
CA MET A 1 -11.56 -49.56 -2.79
C MET A 1 -11.10 -48.09 -2.81
N ASN A 2 -10.41 -47.62 -1.75
CA ASN A 2 -10.23 -46.17 -1.50
C ASN A 2 -8.76 -45.70 -1.58
N GLY A 3 -7.81 -46.59 -1.88
CA GLY A 3 -6.38 -46.26 -1.91
C GLY A 3 -5.92 -45.46 -3.14
N LYS A 4 -6.65 -45.56 -4.26
CA LYS A 4 -6.32 -44.88 -5.52
C LYS A 4 -6.70 -43.39 -5.52
N HIS A 5 -7.77 -43.02 -4.81
CA HIS A 5 -8.16 -41.61 -4.66
C HIS A 5 -7.26 -40.86 -3.67
N ARG A 6 -6.77 -41.54 -2.62
CA ARG A 6 -5.85 -40.94 -1.64
C ARG A 6 -4.45 -40.67 -2.20
N THR A 7 -3.97 -41.55 -3.09
CA THR A 7 -2.70 -41.36 -3.82
C THR A 7 -2.82 -40.29 -4.90
N TRP A 8 -3.97 -40.21 -5.57
CA TRP A 8 -4.22 -39.15 -6.56
C TRP A 8 -4.35 -37.76 -5.92
N ALA A 9 -5.04 -37.65 -4.78
CA ALA A 9 -5.13 -36.40 -4.03
C ALA A 9 -3.76 -35.92 -3.51
N PHE A 10 -2.90 -36.84 -3.07
CA PHE A 10 -1.53 -36.52 -2.66
C PHE A 10 -0.66 -36.03 -3.83
N ALA A 11 -0.78 -36.66 -5.01
CA ALA A 11 -0.06 -36.24 -6.21
C ALA A 11 -0.46 -34.83 -6.67
N LEU A 12 -1.75 -34.49 -6.56
CA LEU A 12 -2.28 -33.17 -6.91
C LEU A 12 -1.80 -32.07 -5.93
N LEU A 13 -1.62 -32.41 -4.64
CA LEU A 13 -1.16 -31.47 -3.61
C LEU A 13 0.35 -31.17 -3.72
N VAL A 14 1.18 -32.12 -4.15
CA VAL A 14 2.62 -31.92 -4.37
C VAL A 14 2.90 -31.04 -5.60
N ALA A 15 2.09 -31.14 -6.65
CA ALA A 15 2.27 -30.33 -7.87
C ALA A 15 2.01 -28.83 -7.63
N ALA A 16 1.10 -28.47 -6.72
CA ALA A 16 0.77 -27.08 -6.42
C ALA A 16 1.89 -26.34 -5.64
N ALA A 17 2.74 -27.07 -4.91
CA ALA A 17 3.81 -26.47 -4.10
C ALA A 17 5.03 -26.00 -4.93
N ILE A 18 5.16 -26.45 -6.19
CA ILE A 18 6.34 -26.20 -7.02
C ILE A 18 6.28 -24.82 -7.72
N ALA A 19 5.13 -24.17 -7.75
CA ALA A 19 4.95 -22.89 -8.45
C ALA A 19 5.42 -21.63 -7.67
N VAL A 20 5.87 -21.76 -6.41
CA VAL A 20 6.19 -20.59 -5.54
C VAL A 20 7.69 -20.25 -5.50
N GLN A 21 8.57 -21.04 -6.12
CA GLN A 21 10.02 -20.75 -6.18
C GLN A 21 10.42 -20.02 -7.49
N GLY A 22 9.56 -19.15 -8.00
CA GLY A 22 9.69 -18.53 -9.35
C GLY A 22 9.77 -17.01 -9.40
N CYS A 23 9.95 -16.30 -8.28
CA CYS A 23 10.27 -14.87 -8.28
C CYS A 23 11.72 -14.69 -7.79
N GLY A 24 12.66 -14.63 -8.72
CA GLY A 24 14.06 -14.34 -8.42
C GLY A 24 15.03 -14.81 -9.49
N GLN A 25 14.91 -14.26 -10.71
CA GLN A 25 15.99 -14.35 -11.70
C GLN A 25 16.78 -13.04 -11.67
N GLU A 26 18.00 -13.10 -11.14
CA GLU A 26 19.15 -12.33 -11.58
C GLU A 26 20.40 -13.09 -11.09
N THR A 27 21.10 -13.77 -11.99
CA THR A 27 22.43 -14.33 -11.71
C THR A 27 23.28 -14.24 -12.97
N ALA A 28 24.24 -13.32 -12.95
CA ALA A 28 25.49 -13.43 -13.70
C ALA A 28 26.58 -13.89 -12.72
N PRO A 29 27.48 -14.82 -13.08
CA PRO A 29 28.54 -15.28 -12.18
C PRO A 29 29.92 -14.66 -12.51
N ALA A 30 30.60 -14.10 -11.50
CA ALA A 30 32.07 -14.04 -11.38
C ALA A 30 32.49 -13.62 -9.95
N PRO A 31 33.71 -13.99 -9.47
CA PRO A 31 33.98 -14.31 -8.07
C PRO A 31 34.73 -13.23 -7.25
N ASN A 32 34.68 -13.38 -5.93
CA ASN A 32 35.55 -12.82 -4.88
C ASN A 32 36.00 -11.35 -4.99
N GLY A 33 35.25 -10.49 -4.30
CA GLY A 33 35.72 -9.24 -3.72
C GLY A 33 34.88 -8.96 -2.48
N ALA A 34 35.51 -8.63 -1.35
CA ALA A 34 34.86 -8.40 -0.06
C ALA A 34 33.54 -7.62 -0.20
N GLN A 35 32.44 -8.28 0.18
CA GLN A 35 31.10 -7.73 0.10
C GLN A 35 31.01 -6.58 1.14
N PRO A 36 30.83 -5.31 0.73
CA PRO A 36 30.49 -4.28 1.70
C PRO A 36 29.19 -4.70 2.37
N SER A 37 29.22 -4.77 3.70
CA SER A 37 28.02 -5.02 4.51
C SER A 37 26.93 -4.06 4.03
N PRO A 38 25.69 -4.54 3.75
CA PRO A 38 24.60 -3.62 3.47
C PRO A 38 24.44 -2.77 4.72
N SER A 39 24.90 -1.53 4.64
CA SER A 39 24.51 -0.51 5.60
C SER A 39 23.01 -0.43 5.49
N SER A 40 22.31 -0.93 6.52
CA SER A 40 20.91 -0.62 6.77
C SER A 40 20.82 0.86 7.13
N GLY A 41 21.16 1.73 6.18
CA GLY A 41 20.74 3.11 6.21
C GLY A 41 19.23 3.07 6.11
N ALA A 42 18.56 3.39 7.22
CA ALA A 42 17.13 3.60 7.23
C ALA A 42 16.81 4.57 6.08
N ALA A 43 16.17 4.05 5.03
CA ALA A 43 15.79 4.87 3.90
C ALA A 43 14.94 6.02 4.44
N ALA A 44 15.35 7.25 4.12
CA ALA A 44 14.55 8.41 4.46
C ALA A 44 13.13 8.20 3.91
N PRO A 45 12.07 8.54 4.68
CA PRO A 45 10.71 8.39 4.19
C PRO A 45 10.58 9.11 2.85
N PRO A 46 9.87 8.51 1.88
CA PRO A 46 9.72 9.10 0.57
C PRO A 46 9.13 10.51 0.69
N ALA A 47 9.66 11.43 -0.11
CA ALA A 47 9.14 12.78 -0.19
C ALA A 47 7.65 12.74 -0.59
N TYR A 48 6.86 13.65 -0.02
CA TYR A 48 5.44 13.75 -0.34
C TYR A 48 5.26 14.07 -1.84
N ALA A 49 4.48 13.24 -2.53
CA ALA A 49 4.13 13.46 -3.92
C ALA A 49 2.90 14.37 -3.99
N ALA A 50 2.97 15.43 -4.81
CA ALA A 50 1.86 16.35 -4.99
C ALA A 50 0.61 15.64 -5.53
N ILE A 51 -0.55 15.93 -4.95
CA ILE A 51 -1.84 15.37 -5.34
C ILE A 51 -2.64 16.43 -6.08
N THR A 52 -3.09 16.14 -7.30
CA THR A 52 -3.93 17.04 -8.09
C THR A 52 -5.38 16.56 -8.08
N VAL A 53 -6.28 17.41 -7.60
CA VAL A 53 -7.73 17.13 -7.51
C VAL A 53 -8.46 18.02 -8.52
N ARG A 54 -9.25 17.42 -9.41
CA ARG A 54 -10.14 18.15 -10.33
C ARG A 54 -11.55 18.15 -9.76
N HIS A 55 -12.21 19.30 -9.77
CA HIS A 55 -13.57 19.48 -9.26
C HIS A 55 -14.33 20.50 -10.11
N LYS A 56 -15.64 20.68 -9.85
CA LYS A 56 -16.51 21.56 -10.66
C LYS A 56 -16.04 23.02 -10.75
N LEU A 57 -15.29 23.49 -9.74
CA LEU A 57 -14.75 24.86 -9.68
C LEU A 57 -13.33 24.99 -10.27
N GLY A 58 -12.74 23.91 -10.79
CA GLY A 58 -11.40 23.94 -11.39
C GLY A 58 -10.48 22.82 -10.90
N VAL A 59 -9.24 23.18 -10.59
CA VAL A 59 -8.18 22.24 -10.19
C VAL A 59 -7.52 22.75 -8.91
N THR A 60 -7.37 21.88 -7.93
CA THR A 60 -6.63 22.13 -6.68
C THR A 60 -5.40 21.22 -6.65
N VAL A 61 -4.25 21.78 -6.33
CA VAL A 61 -3.00 21.04 -6.13
C VAL A 61 -2.65 21.06 -4.65
N ILE A 62 -2.49 19.88 -4.05
CA ILE A 62 -2.00 19.69 -2.70
C ILE A 62 -0.53 19.32 -2.83
N ASP A 63 0.35 20.29 -2.58
CA ASP A 63 1.80 20.19 -2.80
C ASP A 63 2.58 19.70 -1.58
N ARG A 64 1.95 19.69 -0.41
CA ARG A 64 2.50 19.22 0.86
C ARG A 64 1.50 18.34 1.61
N GLN A 65 2.04 17.48 2.47
CA GLN A 65 1.20 16.64 3.32
C GLN A 65 0.32 17.48 4.25
N PRO A 66 -1.01 17.30 4.23
CA PRO A 66 -1.90 17.98 5.16
C PRO A 66 -1.67 17.50 6.59
N GLU A 67 -1.55 18.45 7.53
CA GLU A 67 -1.35 18.18 8.96
C GLU A 67 -2.64 18.34 9.77
N ARG A 68 -3.60 19.13 9.26
CA ARG A 68 -4.88 19.41 9.92
C ARG A 68 -5.98 19.48 8.87
N VAL A 69 -7.11 18.85 9.16
CA VAL A 69 -8.25 18.76 8.25
C VAL A 69 -9.48 19.39 8.90
N VAL A 70 -10.21 20.19 8.15
CA VAL A 70 -11.49 20.78 8.55
C VAL A 70 -12.54 20.28 7.58
N ALA A 71 -13.63 19.72 8.12
CA ALA A 71 -14.78 19.31 7.32
C ALA A 71 -15.73 20.50 7.18
N LEU A 72 -16.15 20.80 5.95
CA LEU A 72 -17.04 21.95 5.69
C LEU A 72 -18.52 21.58 5.78
N ASP A 73 -18.88 20.35 5.43
CA ASP A 73 -20.23 19.82 5.55
C ASP A 73 -20.22 18.57 6.43
N MET A 74 -21.39 18.21 6.96
CA MET A 74 -21.52 17.11 7.92
C MET A 74 -21.30 15.75 7.26
N ASN A 75 -21.62 15.61 5.97
CA ASN A 75 -21.46 14.34 5.25
C ASN A 75 -19.97 13.98 5.06
N GLU A 76 -19.08 14.97 5.05
CA GLU A 76 -17.64 14.78 4.91
C GLU A 76 -17.00 14.20 6.16
N VAL A 77 -17.60 14.41 7.33
CA VAL A 77 -17.08 13.89 8.60
C VAL A 77 -17.07 12.37 8.59
N ASP A 78 -18.13 11.73 8.09
CA ASP A 78 -18.23 10.26 7.99
C ASP A 78 -17.14 9.69 7.08
N PHE A 79 -16.85 10.34 5.95
CA PHE A 79 -15.78 9.91 5.05
C PHE A 79 -14.40 10.04 5.70
N LEU A 80 -14.15 11.13 6.43
CA LEU A 80 -12.90 11.34 7.12
C LEU A 80 -12.70 10.32 8.26
N ASP A 81 -13.76 9.97 8.97
CA ASP A 81 -13.73 8.92 10.00
C ASP A 81 -13.39 7.54 9.41
N LEU A 82 -14.05 7.16 8.30
CA LEU A 82 -13.74 5.92 7.58
C LEU A 82 -12.30 5.84 7.06
N LEU A 83 -11.70 6.99 6.73
CA LEU A 83 -10.31 7.10 6.30
C LEU A 83 -9.32 7.22 7.47
N GLY A 84 -9.80 7.29 8.72
CA GLY A 84 -8.98 7.48 9.90
C GLY A 84 -8.30 8.85 9.98
N VAL A 85 -8.89 9.86 9.33
CA VAL A 85 -8.34 11.22 9.26
C VAL A 85 -8.90 12.07 10.43
N PRO A 86 -8.04 12.61 11.31
CA PRO A 86 -8.50 13.40 12.44
C PRO A 86 -9.05 14.77 12.00
N VAL A 87 -10.26 15.09 12.44
CA VAL A 87 -10.93 16.37 12.15
C VAL A 87 -10.53 17.41 13.20
N ALA A 88 -9.91 18.51 12.75
CA ALA A 88 -9.52 19.64 13.58
C ALA A 88 -10.65 20.64 13.82
N GLY A 89 -11.70 20.61 12.99
CA GLY A 89 -12.87 21.45 13.14
C GLY A 89 -13.94 21.19 12.08
N MET A 90 -15.14 21.67 12.37
CA MET A 90 -16.29 21.68 11.47
C MET A 90 -17.20 22.87 11.85
N PRO A 91 -18.08 23.36 10.96
CA PRO A 91 -19.07 24.37 11.32
C PRO A 91 -19.92 23.93 12.53
N LYS A 92 -20.17 24.86 13.46
CA LYS A 92 -21.01 24.59 14.65
C LYS A 92 -22.49 24.50 14.29
N ASP A 93 -22.95 25.41 13.45
CA ASP A 93 -24.35 25.56 13.07
C ASP A 93 -24.45 25.50 11.55
N PHE A 94 -25.45 24.78 11.05
CA PHE A 94 -25.79 24.75 9.63
C PHE A 94 -26.63 26.00 9.34
N VAL A 95 -26.04 27.01 8.71
CA VAL A 95 -26.82 28.12 8.15
C VAL A 95 -27.29 27.66 6.77
N PRO A 96 -28.60 27.48 6.54
CA PRO A 96 -29.14 27.08 5.24
C PRO A 96 -28.89 28.14 4.16
#